data_AF-A0A1Y2BAL9-F1
#
_entry.id   AF-A0A1Y2BAL9-F1
#
_cell.length_a   1.000
_cell.length_b   1.000
_cell.length_c   1.000
_cell.angle_alpha   90.00
_cell.angle_beta   90.00
_cell.angle_gamma   90.00
#
_symmetry.space_group_name_H-M   'P 1'
#
loop_
_entity.id
_entity.type
_entity.pdbx_description
1 polymer ?
#
loop_
_entity_poly.entity_id
_entity_poly.type
_entity_poly.pdbx_seq_one_letter_code
_entity_poly.pdbx_strand_id
1 'polypeptide(L)'
;GNPFEAFQIAGRAVPRYQVAGGVFASIFGFYLFSKVKSSFAPRAPILFTSKEEENYVKRYIHHHHEETHKPLFVRETYSGPSGQL
;
A
#
# COMPACT_ATOMS: atom_id res chain seq x y z
N GLY A 1 -19.86 16.46 27.29
CA GLY A 1 -21.22 16.46 26.70
C GLY A 1 -21.84 15.10 26.90
N ASN A 2 -23.16 15.03 27.12
CA ASN A 2 -23.85 13.76 27.38
C ASN A 2 -23.95 12.94 26.07
N PRO A 3 -23.43 11.71 26.00
CA PRO A 3 -23.46 10.89 24.77
C PRO A 3 -24.86 10.42 24.38
N PHE A 4 -25.82 10.45 25.31
CA PHE A 4 -27.23 10.07 25.08
C PHE A 4 -28.10 11.23 24.61
N GLU A 5 -27.56 12.46 24.63
CA GLU A 5 -28.28 13.63 24.13
C GLU A 5 -28.46 13.50 22.61
N ALA A 6 -29.69 13.71 22.16
CA ALA A 6 -30.08 13.48 20.77
C ALA A 6 -29.90 14.75 19.94
N PHE A 7 -29.32 14.60 18.75
CA PHE A 7 -29.36 15.61 17.72
C PHE A 7 -30.55 15.38 16.80
N GLN A 8 -31.22 16.47 16.41
CA GLN A 8 -32.22 16.44 15.34
C GLN A 8 -31.49 16.44 13.99
N ILE A 9 -31.47 15.28 13.31
CA ILE A 9 -30.89 15.13 11.98
C ILE A 9 -32.02 14.66 11.05
N ALA A 10 -32.29 15.44 10.00
CA ALA A 10 -33.36 15.15 9.02
C ALA A 10 -34.73 14.86 9.67
N GLY A 11 -35.08 15.59 10.74
CA GLY A 11 -36.35 15.44 11.46
C GLY A 11 -36.43 14.23 12.41
N ARG A 12 -35.33 13.48 12.58
CA ARG A 12 -35.24 12.35 13.51
C ARG A 12 -34.27 12.67 14.64
N ALA A 13 -34.66 12.36 15.87
CA ALA A 13 -33.78 12.45 17.03
C ALA A 13 -32.80 11.25 17.03
N VAL A 14 -31.52 11.54 16.81
CA VAL A 14 -30.44 10.55 16.75
C VAL A 14 -29.47 10.80 17.92
N PRO A 15 -29.19 9.80 18.78
CA PRO A 15 -28.23 9.94 19.87
C PRO A 15 -26.83 10.33 19.37
N ARG A 16 -26.16 11.21 20.10
CA ARG A 16 -24.80 11.70 19.82
C ARG A 16 -23.79 10.61 19.49
N TYR A 17 -23.79 9.51 20.23
CA TYR A 17 -22.85 8.40 19.98
C TYR A 17 -23.06 7.72 18.61
N GLN A 18 -24.29 7.66 18.10
CA GLN A 18 -24.59 7.06 16.80
C GLN A 18 -24.09 7.96 15.67
N VAL A 19 -24.23 9.28 15.83
CA VAL A 19 -23.69 10.25 14.89
C VAL A 19 -22.16 10.16 14.85
N ALA A 20 -21.52 10.15 16.02
CA ALA A 20 -20.07 10.00 16.12
C ALA A 20 -19.59 8.66 15.50
N GLY A 21 -20.30 7.57 15.77
CA GLY A 21 -20.02 6.26 15.17
C GLY A 21 -20.13 6.26 13.65
N GLY A 22 -21.16 6.89 13.09
CA GLY A 22 -21.33 7.03 11.63
C GLY A 22 -20.24 7.87 10.97
N VAL A 23 -19.82 8.97 11.62
CA VAL A 23 -18.70 9.80 11.14
C VAL A 23 -17.39 9.01 11.18
N PHE A 24 -17.11 8.30 12.27
CA PHE A 24 -15.91 7.48 12.37
C PHE A 24 -15.89 6.36 11.33
N ALA A 25 -17.00 5.62 11.19
CA ALA A 25 -17.12 4.53 10.23
C ALA A 25 -16.93 5.00 8.78
N SER A 26 -17.47 6.18 8.43
CA SER A 26 -17.32 6.73 7.07
C SER A 26 -15.88 7.18 6.78
N ILE A 27 -15.22 7.87 7.72
CA ILE A 27 -13.80 8.27 7.57
C ILE A 27 -12.91 7.02 7.48
N PHE A 28 -13.09 6.06 8.38
CA PHE A 28 -12.32 4.83 8.41
C PHE A 28 -12.55 3.99 7.15
N GLY A 29 -13.80 3.85 6.72
CA GLY A 29 -14.17 3.15 5.49
C GLY A 29 -13.55 3.79 4.26
N PHE A 30 -13.57 5.13 4.16
CA PHE A 30 -12.93 5.86 3.06
C PHE A 30 -11.41 5.68 3.05
N TYR A 31 -10.77 5.76 4.22
CA TYR A 31 -9.33 5.52 4.36
C TYR A 31 -8.95 4.11 3.90
N LEU A 32 -9.67 3.10 4.39
CA LEU A 32 -9.43 1.71 4.03
C LEU A 32 -9.63 1.49 2.53
N PHE A 33 -10.72 2.02 1.97
CA PHE A 33 -11.01 1.95 0.54
C PHE A 33 -9.89 2.59 -0.30
N SER A 34 -9.40 3.75 0.11
CA SER A 34 -8.29 4.45 -0.56
C SER A 34 -7.00 3.62 -0.55
N LYS A 35 -6.66 3.03 0.59
CA LYS A 35 -5.49 2.14 0.74
C LYS A 35 -5.61 0.87 -0.10
N VAL A 36 -6.78 0.24 -0.09
CA VAL A 36 -7.06 -0.97 -0.86
C VAL A 36 -6.99 -0.67 -2.36
N LYS A 37 -7.65 0.40 -2.82
CA LYS A 37 -7.62 0.82 -4.22
C LYS A 37 -6.19 1.12 -4.69
N SER A 38 -5.38 1.78 -3.87
CA SER A 38 -3.97 2.05 -4.18
C SER A 38 -3.14 0.77 -4.27
N SER A 39 -3.49 -0.28 -3.54
CA SER A 39 -2.77 -1.56 -3.55
C SER A 39 -3.06 -2.38 -4.82
N PHE A 40 -4.24 -2.18 -5.42
CA PHE A 40 -4.65 -2.81 -6.68
C PHE A 40 -4.35 -1.95 -7.92
N ALA A 41 -3.86 -0.73 -7.75
CA ALA A 41 -3.42 0.08 -8.88
C ALA A 41 -2.19 -0.57 -9.53
N PRO A 42 -2.18 -0.80 -10.86
CA PRO A 42 -1.01 -1.33 -11.54
C PRO A 42 0.17 -0.39 -11.31
N ARG A 43 1.31 -0.94 -10.88
CA ARG A 43 2.54 -0.16 -10.73
C ARG A 43 2.86 0.49 -12.08
N ALA A 44 3.26 1.77 -12.04
CA ALA A 44 3.65 2.48 -13.25
C ALA A 44 4.74 1.69 -14.02
N PRO A 45 4.67 1.65 -15.36
CA PRO A 45 5.69 0.97 -16.15
C PRO A 45 7.06 1.59 -15.89
N ILE A 46 8.05 0.74 -15.60
CA ILE A 46 9.44 1.17 -15.45
C ILE A 46 9.95 1.51 -16.86
N LEU A 47 10.26 2.78 -17.10
CA LEU A 47 10.89 3.23 -18.34
C LEU A 47 12.41 3.02 -18.20
N PHE A 48 12.98 2.17 -19.05
CA PHE A 48 14.43 1.96 -19.11
C PHE A 48 15.05 2.89 -20.15
N THR A 49 16.20 3.46 -19.82
CA THR A 49 16.94 4.34 -20.73
C THR A 49 17.74 3.56 -21.78
N SER A 50 18.12 2.31 -21.47
CA SER A 50 18.84 1.41 -22.38
C SER A 50 18.42 -0.05 -22.21
N LYS A 51 18.67 -0.88 -23.24
CA LYS A 51 18.44 -2.34 -23.18
C LYS A 51 19.36 -3.04 -22.18
N GLU A 52 20.52 -2.47 -21.89
CA GLU A 52 21.48 -2.99 -20.90
C GLU A 52 20.98 -2.79 -19.49
N GLU A 53 20.43 -1.61 -19.20
CA GLU A 53 19.76 -1.29 -17.93
C GLU A 53 18.58 -2.23 -17.70
N GLU A 54 17.74 -2.44 -18.71
CA GLU A 54 16.62 -3.37 -18.64
C GLU A 54 17.08 -4.80 -18.31
N ASN A 55 18.13 -5.29 -18.96
CA ASN A 55 18.68 -6.62 -18.71
C ASN A 55 19.34 -6.75 -17.33
N TYR A 56 19.99 -5.69 -16.84
CA TYR A 56 20.52 -5.65 -15.48
C TYR A 56 19.40 -5.73 -14.45
N VAL A 57 18.36 -4.91 -14.60
CA VAL A 57 17.22 -4.87 -13.66
C VAL A 57 16.47 -6.19 -13.65
N LYS A 58 16.24 -6.83 -14.81
CA LYS A 58 15.64 -8.17 -14.87
C LYS A 58 16.44 -9.21 -14.09
N ARG A 59 17.77 -9.24 -14.26
CA ARG A 59 18.65 -10.18 -13.54
C ARG A 59 18.67 -9.91 -12.04
N TYR A 60 18.74 -8.63 -11.65
CA TYR A 60 18.69 -8.23 -10.25
C TYR A 60 17.37 -8.64 -9.58
N ILE A 61 16.23 -8.38 -10.22
CA ILE A 61 14.91 -8.77 -9.70
C ILE A 61 14.81 -10.28 -9.54
N HIS A 62 15.31 -11.04 -10.53
CA HIS A 62 15.31 -12.50 -10.48
C HIS A 62 16.14 -13.02 -9.31
N HIS A 63 17.39 -12.58 -9.17
CA HIS A 63 18.26 -12.92 -8.04
C HIS A 63 17.61 -12.56 -6.70
N HIS A 64 17.08 -11.34 -6.58
CA HIS A 64 16.47 -10.89 -5.35
C HIS A 64 15.20 -11.69 -5.00
N HIS A 65 14.46 -12.18 -5.99
CA HIS A 65 13.32 -13.06 -5.77
C HIS A 65 13.77 -14.41 -5.20
N GLU A 66 14.80 -15.03 -5.78
CA GLU A 66 15.38 -16.28 -5.31
C GLU A 66 15.96 -16.16 -3.89
N GLU A 67 16.66 -15.06 -3.60
CA GLU A 67 17.23 -14.75 -2.29
C GLU A 67 16.18 -14.45 -1.21
N THR A 68 15.01 -13.94 -1.60
CA THR A 68 13.94 -13.62 -0.64
C THR A 68 13.42 -14.88 0.05
N HIS A 69 13.47 -16.03 -0.64
CA HIS A 69 13.07 -17.33 -0.09
C HIS A 69 14.11 -17.94 0.86
N LYS A 70 15.34 -17.40 0.90
CA LYS A 70 16.40 -17.86 1.79
C LYS A 70 16.35 -17.13 3.15
N PRO A 71 16.71 -17.81 4.26
CA PRO A 71 16.86 -17.18 5.57
C PRO A 71 17.97 -16.12 5.55
N LEU A 72 17.81 -15.04 6.31
CA LEU A 72 18.65 -13.82 6.25
C LEU A 72 20.16 -14.08 6.32
N PHE A 73 20.60 -15.09 7.07
CA PHE A 73 22.01 -15.41 7.27
C PHE A 73 22.69 -16.10 6.07
N VAL A 74 21.89 -16.61 5.12
CA VAL A 74 22.35 -17.32 3.92
C VAL A 74 22.11 -16.49 2.67
N ARG A 75 21.65 -15.24 2.83
CA ARG A 75 21.38 -14.37 1.69
C ARG A 75 22.67 -13.86 1.09
N GLU A 76 22.80 -14.00 -0.22
CA GLU A 76 23.95 -13.55 -0.98
C GLU A 76 23.69 -12.19 -1.62
N THR A 77 24.65 -11.28 -1.51
CA THR A 77 24.61 -10.01 -2.23
C THR A 77 24.77 -10.26 -3.73
N TYR A 78 23.95 -9.60 -4.53
CA TYR A 78 24.00 -9.72 -5.98
C TYR A 78 25.38 -9.34 -6.53
N SER A 79 26.04 -10.28 -7.21
CA SER A 79 27.38 -10.11 -7.80
C SER A 79 27.37 -10.26 -9.33
N GLY A 80 26.23 -9.97 -9.98
CA GLY A 80 26.11 -10.05 -11.43
C GLY A 80 26.97 -8.99 -12.13
N PRO A 81 27.26 -9.16 -13.44
CA PRO A 81 28.00 -8.17 -14.21
C PRO A 81 27.17 -6.89 -14.30
N SER A 82 27.41 -5.97 -13.36
CA SER A 82 27.29 -4.55 -13.65
C SER A 82 28.25 -4.32 -14.82
N GLY A 83 27.74 -3.88 -15.97
CA GLY A 83 28.58 -3.46 -17.08
C GLY A 83 29.72 -2.63 -16.51
N GLN A 84 30.95 -3.01 -16.84
CA GLN A 84 32.15 -2.23 -16.53
C GLN A 84 31.83 -0.77 -16.90
N LEU A 85 31.80 0.10 -15.89
CA LEU A 85 31.88 1.54 -16.09
C LEU A 85 33.29 1.89 -16.53
#